data_AF-A0A3B9BHX1-F1
#
_entry.id   AF-A0A3B9BHX1-F1
#
_cell.length_a   1.000
_cell.length_b   1.000
_cell.length_c   1.000
_cell.angle_alpha   90.00
_cell.angle_beta   90.00
_cell.angle_gamma   90.00
#
_symmetry.space_group_name_H-M   'P 1'
#
loop_
_entity.id
_entity.type
_entity.pdbx_description
1 polymer ?
#
loop_
_entity_poly.entity_id
_entity_poly.type
_entity_poly.pdbx_seq_one_letter_code
_entity_poly.pdbx_strand_id
1 'polypeptide(L)' 'QTTAHYISDRLSEFDIRVSGLAHGVPVGGELDFLDDGTLTAALRDRRDY' A
#
# COMPACT_ATOMS: atom_id res chain seq x y z
N GLN A 1 2.41 4.23 -7.51
CA GLN A 1 1.54 3.22 -8.15
C GLN A 1 1.90 2.94 -9.61
N THR A 2 2.03 3.95 -10.48
CA THR A 2 2.28 3.75 -11.93
C THR A 2 3.55 2.96 -12.25
N THR A 3 4.69 3.26 -11.62
CA THR A 3 5.94 2.52 -11.85
C THR A 3 5.89 1.08 -11.35
N ALA A 4 5.25 0.84 -10.20
CA ALA A 4 5.10 -0.51 -9.65
C ALA A 4 4.21 -1.39 -10.56
N HIS A 5 3.15 -0.80 -11.13
CA HIS A 5 2.30 -1.46 -12.11
C HIS A 5 3.09 -1.81 -13.39
N TYR A 6 3.84 -0.84 -13.93
CA TYR A 6 4.69 -1.06 -15.11
C TYR A 6 5.71 -2.20 -14.92
N ILE A 7 6.36 -2.28 -13.76
CA ILE A 7 7.32 -3.35 -13.44
C ILE A 7 6.60 -4.69 -13.31
N SER A 8 5.42 -4.73 -12.69
CA SER A 8 4.64 -5.96 -12.53
C SER A 8 4.22 -6.53 -13.88
N ASP A 9 3.77 -5.69 -14.80
CA ASP A 9 3.36 -6.11 -16.15
C ASP A 9 4.53 -6.68 -16.95
N ARG A 10 5.72 -6.06 -16.85
CA ARG A 10 6.95 -6.54 -17.50
C ARG A 10 7.46 -7.86 -16.93
N LEU A 11 7.06 -8.21 -15.72
CA LEU A 11 7.44 -9.45 -15.05
C LEU A 11 6.36 -10.55 -15.16
N SER A 12 5.22 -10.26 -15.80
CA SER A 12 4.09 -11.20 -15.92
C SER A 12 4.38 -12.49 -16.67
N GLU A 13 5.39 -12.49 -17.54
CA GLU A 13 5.82 -13.66 -18.33
C GLU A 13 6.73 -14.63 -17.53
N PHE A 14 7.15 -14.24 -16.32
CA PHE A 14 8.01 -15.06 -15.48
C PHE A 14 7.20 -15.68 -14.33
N ASP A 15 7.49 -16.93 -13.99
CA ASP A 15 6.88 -17.62 -12.85
C ASP A 15 7.52 -17.16 -11.52
N ILE A 16 7.37 -15.87 -11.23
CA ILE A 16 7.91 -15.22 -10.04
C ILE A 16 6.82 -14.47 -9.29
N ARG A 17 6.90 -14.49 -7.96
CA ARG A 17 5.96 -13.77 -7.10
C ARG A 17 6.38 -12.30 -6.97
N VAL A 18 5.60 -11.40 -7.55
CA VAL A 18 5.73 -9.95 -7.32
C VAL A 18 4.97 -9.55 -6.06
N SER A 19 5.61 -8.79 -5.16
CA SER A 19 4.98 -8.24 -3.96
C SER A 19 5.29 -6.75 -3.80
N GLY A 20 4.31 -5.97 -3.36
CA GLY A 20 4.49 -4.55 -3.01
C GLY A 20 4.70 -4.36 -1.52
N LEU A 21 5.32 -3.23 -1.15
CA LEU A 21 5.37 -2.79 0.26
C LEU A 21 3.95 -2.52 0.76
N ALA A 22 3.72 -2.78 2.06
CA ALA A 22 2.48 -2.39 2.71
C ALA A 22 2.29 -0.88 2.61
N HIS A 23 1.07 -0.45 2.28
CA HIS A 23 0.67 0.95 2.31
C HIS A 23 -0.31 1.09 3.49
N GLY A 24 -0.04 1.97 4.45
CA GLY A 24 -0.84 2.07 5.66
C GLY A 24 -0.33 3.15 6.60
N VAL A 25 -0.96 3.24 7.78
CA VAL A 25 -0.61 4.23 8.81
C VAL A 25 0.73 3.84 9.46
N PRO A 26 1.68 4.79 9.60
CA PRO A 26 2.93 4.52 10.32
C PRO A 26 2.65 4.10 11.76
N VAL A 27 3.25 2.98 12.19
CA VAL A 27 3.15 2.51 13.58
C VAL A 27 4.07 3.38 14.46
N GLY A 28 3.48 4.16 15.37
CA GLY A 28 4.22 4.96 16.37
C GLY A 28 4.23 6.47 16.13
N GLY A 29 3.51 6.98 15.13
CA GLY A 29 3.15 8.41 15.07
C GLY A 29 1.87 8.65 15.87
N GLU A 30 1.88 9.62 16.79
CA GLU A 30 0.64 10.09 17.42
C GLU A 30 -0.40 10.38 16.33
N LEU A 31 -1.63 9.87 16.52
CA LEU A 31 -2.76 10.06 15.61
C LEU A 31 -3.06 11.55 15.33
N ASP A 32 -2.50 12.45 16.14
CA ASP A 32 -2.65 13.90 16.04
C ASP A 32 -1.90 14.54 14.86
N PHE A 33 -0.98 13.81 14.20
CA PHE A 33 -0.20 14.33 13.06
C PHE A 33 -0.56 13.69 11.70
N LEU A 34 -1.57 12.81 11.64
CA LEU A 34 -2.03 12.27 10.37
C LEU A 34 -3.02 13.24 9.71
N ASP A 35 -2.72 13.65 8.49
CA ASP A 35 -3.67 14.35 7.65
C ASP A 35 -4.88 13.45 7.36
N ASP A 36 -6.08 14.04 7.22
CA ASP A 36 -7.34 13.34 6.95
C ASP A 36 -7.24 12.35 5.76
N GLY A 37 -6.34 12.62 4.81
CA GLY A 37 -6.08 11.76 3.66
C GLY A 37 -5.49 10.41 4.05
N THR A 38 -4.53 10.39 4.98
CA THR A 38 -3.92 9.15 5.48
C THR A 38 -4.91 8.33 6.30
N LEU A 39 -5.73 8.97 7.12
CA LEU A 39 -6.76 8.28 7.92
C LEU A 39 -7.82 7.62 7.02
N THR A 40 -8.24 8.32 5.95
CA THR A 40 -9.20 7.80 4.98
C THR A 40 -8.66 6.60 4.21
N ALA A 41 -7.38 6.64 3.80
CA ALA A 41 -6.73 5.52 3.12
C ALA A 41 -6.67 4.28 4.03
N ALA A 42 -6.32 4.47 5.31
CA ALA A 42 -6.24 3.41 6.30
C ALA A 42 -7.59 2.74 6.58
N LEU A 43 -8.66 3.53 6.69
CA LEU A 43 -10.01 3.01 6.89
C LEU A 43 -10.51 2.24 5.68
N ARG A 44 -10.17 2.68 4.46
CA ARG A 44 -10.55 1.97 3.22
C ARG A 44 -9.83 0.63 3.06
N ASP A 45 -8.57 0.54 3.49
CA ASP A 45 -7.76 -0.68 3.33
C ASP A 45 -7.90 -1.66 4.51
N ARG A 46 -8.79 -1.35 5.48
CA ARG A 46 -9.10 -2.24 6.60
C ARG A 46 -9.79 -3.49 6.07
N ARG A 47 -9.05 -4.60 6.05
CA ARG A 47 -9.60 -5.93 5.81
C ARG A 47 -10.08 -6.53 7.13
N ASP A 48 -11.34 -6.99 7.13
CA ASP A 48 -11.88 -7.78 8.24
C ASP A 48 -11.19 -9.16 8.25
N TYR A 49 -10.90 -9.65 9.46
CA TYR A 49 -10.12 -10.86 9.74
C TYR A 49 -10.92 -12.15 9.49
#